data_AF-A0A151J0E2-F1
#
_entry.id   AF-A0A151J0E2-F1
#
_cell.length_a   1.000
_cell.length_b   1.000
_cell.length_c   1.000
_cell.angle_alpha   90.00
_cell.angle_beta   90.00
_cell.angle_gamma   90.00
#
_symmetry.space_group_name_H-M   'P 1'
#
loop_
_entity.id
_entity.type
_entity.pdbx_description
1 polymer ?
#
loop_
_entity_poly.entity_id
_entity_poly.type
_entity_poly.pdbx_seq_one_letter_code
_entity_poly.pdbx_strand_id
1 'polypeptide(L)'
;RPAGNQCELVASQPCASRCIRKVAQLMNVYLLRQWIRFPMTANERTITRNKFALAPQPFPGAIGAIDCSHVNILAPYIHEEVYVNHHGNHSLNVQVFYVIY
;
A
#
# COMPACT_ATOMS: atom_id res chain seq x y z
N ARG A 1 28.20 0.32 -1.74
CA ARG A 1 28.57 -0.93 -1.04
C ARG A 1 27.28 -1.67 -0.76
N PRO A 2 26.97 -2.83 -1.37
CA PRO A 2 25.80 -3.58 -0.97
C PRO A 2 26.14 -4.35 0.32
N ALA A 3 25.41 -4.05 1.38
CA ALA A 3 25.32 -4.87 2.58
C ALA A 3 24.14 -5.82 2.38
N GLY A 4 24.34 -7.10 2.69
CA GLY A 4 23.27 -8.10 2.64
C GLY A 4 23.84 -9.46 2.30
N ASN A 5 24.02 -10.28 3.33
CA ASN A 5 24.54 -11.63 3.24
C ASN A 5 23.50 -12.49 2.51
N GLN A 6 23.61 -12.55 1.18
CA GLN A 6 22.77 -13.42 0.37
C GLN A 6 23.16 -14.86 0.66
N CYS A 7 22.26 -15.62 1.27
CA CYS A 7 22.21 -17.05 0.99
C CYS A 7 21.87 -17.15 -0.49
N GLU A 8 22.87 -17.41 -1.34
CA GLU A 8 22.70 -17.60 -2.77
C GLU A 8 21.82 -18.84 -3.00
N LEU A 9 20.50 -18.69 -2.90
CA LEU A 9 19.61 -19.57 -3.60
C LEU A 9 19.88 -19.33 -5.08
N VAL A 10 20.62 -20.24 -5.71
CA VAL A 10 20.82 -20.27 -7.17
C VAL A 10 19.48 -20.62 -7.80
N ALA A 11 18.61 -19.63 -7.92
CA ALA A 11 17.31 -19.72 -8.56
C ALA A 11 17.23 -18.64 -9.62
N SER A 12 16.90 -19.04 -10.85
CA SER A 12 16.65 -18.07 -11.91
C SER A 12 15.44 -17.18 -11.55
N GLN A 13 15.44 -15.93 -12.02
CA GLN A 13 14.32 -15.02 -11.81
C GLN A 13 12.95 -15.64 -12.20
N PRO A 14 12.82 -16.40 -13.32
CA PRO A 14 11.58 -17.07 -13.65
C PRO A 14 11.17 -18.15 -12.62
N CYS A 15 12.14 -18.86 -12.04
CA CYS A 15 11.88 -19.84 -11.00
C CYS A 15 11.32 -19.16 -9.74
N ALA A 16 12.01 -18.11 -9.25
CA ALA A 16 11.56 -17.34 -8.11
C ALA A 16 10.16 -16.74 -8.32
N SER A 17 9.90 -16.16 -9.50
CA SER A 17 8.59 -15.59 -9.85
C SER A 17 7.47 -16.64 -9.81
N ARG A 18 7.71 -17.84 -10.35
CA ARG A 18 6.73 -18.94 -10.31
C ARG A 18 6.47 -19.42 -8.88
N CYS A 19 7.51 -19.57 -8.07
CA CYS A 19 7.40 -19.98 -6.67
C CYS A 19 6.60 -18.95 -5.86
N ILE A 20 6.94 -17.66 -5.96
CA ILE A 20 6.23 -16.57 -5.30
C ILE A 20 4.76 -16.55 -5.72
N ARG A 21 4.48 -16.65 -7.02
CA ARG A 21 3.10 -16.67 -7.53
C ARG A 21 2.30 -17.83 -6.93
N LYS A 22 2.87 -19.03 -6.90
CA LYS A 22 2.20 -20.22 -6.37
C LYS A 22 1.90 -20.06 -4.88
N VAL A 23 2.88 -19.60 -4.09
CA VAL A 23 2.68 -19.39 -2.64
C VAL A 23 1.65 -18.29 -2.40
N ALA A 24 1.72 -17.16 -3.09
CA ALA A 24 0.77 -16.07 -2.96
C ALA A 24 -0.67 -16.52 -3.29
N GLN A 25 -0.85 -17.35 -4.32
CA GLN A 25 -2.15 -17.94 -4.63
C GLN A 25 -2.69 -18.82 -3.50
N LEU A 26 -1.85 -19.68 -2.92
CA LEU A 26 -2.25 -20.53 -1.80
C LEU A 26 -2.60 -19.68 -0.57
N MET A 27 -1.80 -18.66 -0.25
CA MET A 27 -2.11 -17.71 0.83
C MET A 27 -3.44 -16.99 0.59
N ASN A 28 -3.71 -16.57 -0.65
CA ASN A 28 -4.98 -15.94 -1.00
C ASN A 28 -6.18 -16.87 -0.77
N VAL A 29 -6.05 -18.15 -1.09
CA VAL A 29 -7.13 -19.13 -0.94
C VAL A 29 -7.35 -19.50 0.53
N TYR A 30 -6.27 -19.76 1.28
CA TYR A 30 -6.38 -20.38 2.60
C TYR A 30 -6.24 -19.41 3.77
N LEU A 31 -5.49 -18.32 3.62
CA LEU A 31 -5.11 -17.44 4.73
C LEU A 31 -5.76 -16.07 4.65
N LEU A 32 -6.15 -15.59 3.47
CA LEU A 32 -6.63 -14.21 3.28
C LEU A 32 -7.79 -13.85 4.21
N ARG A 33 -8.81 -14.70 4.31
CA ARG A 33 -9.99 -14.41 5.17
C ARG A 33 -9.71 -14.52 6.67
N GLN A 34 -8.64 -15.21 7.05
CA GLN A 34 -8.21 -15.32 8.44
C GLN A 34 -7.48 -14.06 8.90
N TRP A 35 -6.61 -13.50 8.05
CA TRP A 35 -5.69 -12.43 8.43
C TRP A 35 -6.09 -11.05 7.90
N ILE A 36 -6.80 -10.98 6.77
CA ILE A 36 -7.23 -9.73 6.17
C ILE A 36 -8.73 -9.53 6.42
N ARG A 37 -9.04 -8.55 7.27
CA ARG A 37 -10.40 -8.15 7.64
C ARG A 37 -10.70 -6.76 7.05
N PHE A 38 -11.45 -6.73 5.96
CA PHE A 38 -12.08 -5.51 5.45
C PHE A 38 -13.53 -5.41 5.94
N PRO A 39 -14.17 -4.24 5.88
CA PRO A 39 -15.61 -4.11 6.13
C PRO A 39 -16.39 -4.91 5.07
N MET A 40 -16.79 -6.14 5.44
CA MET A 40 -17.44 -7.08 4.53
C MET A 40 -18.94 -6.88 4.50
N THR A 41 -19.53 -6.41 5.60
CA THR A 41 -20.98 -6.19 5.74
C THR A 41 -21.37 -4.75 5.42
N ALA A 42 -22.63 -4.53 5.03
CA ALA A 42 -23.15 -3.17 4.77
C ALA A 42 -23.02 -2.26 6.00
N ASN A 43 -23.25 -2.80 7.20
CA ASN A 43 -23.11 -2.05 8.44
C ASN A 43 -21.65 -1.64 8.70
N GLU A 44 -20.70 -2.57 8.57
CA GLU A 44 -19.26 -2.26 8.72
C GLU A 44 -18.79 -1.24 7.68
N ARG A 45 -19.32 -1.30 6.45
CA ARG A 45 -19.02 -0.31 5.40
C ARG A 45 -19.55 1.06 5.78
N THR A 46 -20.79 1.16 6.27
CA THR A 46 -21.36 2.43 6.73
C THR A 46 -20.56 3.02 7.90
N ILE A 47 -20.22 2.20 8.90
CA ILE A 47 -19.41 2.63 10.03
C ILE A 47 -18.04 3.13 9.56
N THR A 48 -17.36 2.35 8.71
CA THR A 48 -16.04 2.71 8.20
C THR A 48 -16.09 3.98 7.34
N ARG A 49 -17.10 4.09 6.46
CA ARG A 49 -17.34 5.29 5.65
C ARG A 49 -17.52 6.53 6.51
N ASN A 50 -18.32 6.43 7.56
CA ASN A 50 -18.56 7.54 8.48
C ASN A 50 -17.27 7.95 9.21
N LYS A 51 -16.43 6.99 9.61
CA LYS A 51 -15.12 7.29 10.22
C LYS A 51 -14.22 8.09 9.28
N PHE A 52 -14.11 7.70 8.02
CA PHE A 52 -13.32 8.44 7.03
C PHE A 52 -13.92 9.81 6.68
N ALA A 53 -15.25 9.93 6.64
CA ALA A 53 -15.94 11.20 6.39
C ALA A 53 -15.81 12.20 7.56
N LEU A 54 -15.63 11.72 8.80
CA LEU A 54 -15.50 12.55 10.00
C LEU A 54 -14.04 12.82 10.42
N ALA A 55 -13.06 12.36 9.64
CA ALA A 55 -11.65 12.64 9.90
C ALA A 55 -11.32 14.14 9.75
N PRO A 56 -10.27 14.66 10.41
CA PRO A 56 -9.87 16.08 10.29
C PRO A 56 -9.66 16.54 8.85
N GLN A 57 -9.11 15.65 8.00
CA GLN A 57 -9.15 15.75 6.56
C GLN A 57 -10.10 14.66 6.04
N PRO A 58 -11.35 15.01 5.68
CA PRO A 58 -12.34 14.03 5.28
C PRO A 58 -11.96 13.29 3.99
N PHE A 59 -12.26 11.99 3.94
CA PHE A 59 -12.23 11.18 2.72
C PHE A 59 -13.62 10.59 2.43
N PRO A 60 -14.54 11.37 1.84
CA PRO A 60 -15.92 10.94 1.61
C PRO A 60 -15.98 9.66 0.76
N GLY A 61 -16.80 8.69 1.18
CA GLY A 61 -16.98 7.43 0.46
C GLY A 61 -15.91 6.38 0.70
N ALA A 62 -14.75 6.73 1.28
CA ALA A 62 -13.69 5.78 1.57
C ALA A 62 -14.12 4.77 2.65
N ILE A 63 -13.87 3.50 2.41
CA ILE A 63 -14.10 2.41 3.37
C ILE A 63 -12.81 1.67 3.74
N GLY A 64 -11.67 2.22 3.34
CA GLY A 64 -10.36 1.65 3.58
C GLY A 64 -9.27 2.46 2.89
N ALA A 65 -8.06 2.31 3.41
CA ALA A 65 -6.84 2.94 2.91
C ALA A 65 -5.77 1.85 2.78
N ILE A 66 -4.96 1.94 1.73
CA ILE A 66 -3.73 1.15 1.57
C ILE A 66 -2.56 2.04 1.97
N ASP A 67 -1.46 1.42 2.40
CA ASP A 67 -0.23 2.14 2.72
C ASP A 67 0.20 3.07 1.57
N CYS A 68 0.77 4.19 1.97
CA CYS A 68 1.13 5.28 1.09
C CYS A 68 2.45 5.00 0.36
N SER A 69 2.63 5.59 -0.81
CA SER A 69 3.83 5.40 -1.64
C SER A 69 4.38 6.75 -2.06
N HIS A 70 5.69 6.92 -1.89
CA HIS A 70 6.40 8.08 -2.38
C HIS A 70 6.65 7.96 -3.89
N VAL A 71 6.00 8.82 -4.66
CA VAL A 71 6.22 8.95 -6.11
C VAL A 71 7.23 10.07 -6.33
N ASN A 72 8.38 9.74 -6.90
CA ASN A 72 9.42 10.72 -7.19
C ASN A 72 8.91 11.77 -8.18
N ILE A 73 9.21 13.03 -7.91
CA ILE A 73 8.90 14.16 -8.78
C ILE A 73 10.17 14.97 -9.06
N LEU A 74 10.12 15.81 -10.10
CA LEU A 74 11.09 16.88 -10.23
C LEU A 74 10.87 17.90 -9.12
N ALA A 75 11.96 18.45 -8.59
CA ALA A 75 11.90 19.50 -7.58
C ALA A 75 11.05 20.67 -8.08
N PRO A 76 9.94 21.02 -7.39
CA PRO A 76 9.15 22.18 -7.76
C PRO A 76 9.90 23.46 -7.40
N TYR A 77 9.67 24.53 -8.16
CA TYR A 77 10.32 25.82 -7.91
C TYR A 77 9.76 26.59 -6.72
N ILE A 78 8.53 26.28 -6.32
CA ILE A 78 7.81 26.96 -5.24
C ILE A 78 7.64 25.94 -4.10
N HIS A 79 8.07 26.31 -2.90
CA HIS A 79 8.00 25.48 -1.70
C HIS A 79 8.65 24.10 -1.88
N GLU A 80 9.81 24.06 -2.53
CA GLU A 80 10.59 22.85 -2.79
C GLU A 80 10.78 21.99 -1.52
N GLU A 81 10.98 22.66 -0.38
CA GLU A 81 11.21 22.06 0.92
C GLU A 81 10.07 21.16 1.40
N VAL A 82 8.82 21.38 0.95
CA VAL A 82 7.67 20.56 1.38
C VAL A 82 7.57 19.22 0.64
N TYR A 83 8.38 19.04 -0.41
CA TYR A 83 8.37 17.83 -1.23
C TYR A 83 9.57 16.92 -0.95
N VAL A 84 10.46 17.29 -0.03
CA VAL A 84 11.60 16.47 0.36
C VAL A 84 11.15 15.36 1.31
N ASN A 85 11.39 14.10 0.94
CA ASN A 85 11.10 12.95 1.81
C ASN A 85 12.23 12.69 2.82
N HIS A 86 12.01 11.72 3.71
CA HIS A 86 13.00 11.33 4.74
C HIS A 86 14.30 10.74 4.18
N HIS A 87 14.37 10.46 2.88
CA HIS A 87 15.59 10.04 2.17
C HIS A 87 16.29 11.21 1.44
N GLY A 88 15.78 12.44 1.54
CA GLY A 88 16.33 13.61 0.87
C GLY A 88 15.94 13.76 -0.61
N ASN A 89 15.00 12.97 -1.11
CA ASN A 89 14.53 13.05 -2.50
C ASN A 89 13.19 13.79 -2.59
N HIS A 90 12.95 14.49 -3.71
CA HIS A 90 11.66 15.10 -4.00
C HIS A 90 10.63 14.05 -4.39
N SER A 91 9.54 13.95 -3.63
CA SER A 91 8.48 12.99 -3.89
C SER A 91 7.14 13.44 -3.31
N LEU A 92 6.06 12.99 -3.93
CA LEU A 92 4.71 13.11 -3.40
C LEU A 92 4.36 11.84 -2.63
N ASN A 93 3.84 12.00 -1.41
CA ASN A 93 3.23 10.88 -0.72
C ASN A 93 1.83 10.65 -1.29
N VAL A 94 1.63 9.55 -2.02
CA VAL A 94 0.36 9.22 -2.68
C VAL A 94 -0.29 8.06 -1.94
N GLN A 95 -1.60 8.17 -1.71
CA GLN A 95 -2.38 7.16 -1.01
C GLN A 95 -3.58 6.72 -1.86
N VAL A 96 -3.81 5.40 -1.93
CA VAL A 96 -4.96 4.82 -2.61
C VAL A 96 -6.05 4.49 -1.59
N PHE A 97 -7.28 4.89 -1.90
CA PHE A 97 -8.46 4.63 -1.08
C PHE A 97 -9.45 3.74 -1.84
N TYR A 98 -10.19 2.92 -1.09
CA TYR A 98 -11.21 2.05 -1.65
C TYR A 98 -12.61 2.63 -1.40
N VAL A 99 -13.40 2.73 -2.47
CA VAL A 99 -14.77 3.25 -2.45
C VAL A 99 -15.68 2.23 -3.15
N ILE A 100 -16.79 1.87 -2.51
CA ILE A 100 -17.88 1.10 -3.13
C ILE A 100 -19.11 2.01 -3.18
N TYR A 101 -19.64 2.19 -4.39
CA TYR A 101 -20.92 2.84 -4.66
C TYR A 101 -22.09 1.86 -4.47
#